data_AF-A0AAW5F7C9-F1
#
_entry.id   AF-A0AAW5F7C9-F1
#
_cell.length_a   1.000
_cell.length_b   1.000
_cell.length_c   1.000
_cell.angle_alpha   90.00
_cell.angle_beta   90.00
_cell.angle_gamma   90.00
#
_symmetry.space_group_name_H-M   'P 1'
#
loop_
_entity.id
_entity.type
_entity.pdbx_description
1 polymer ?
#
loop_
_entity_poly.entity_id
_entity_poly.type
_entity_poly.pdbx_seq_one_letter_code
_entity_poly.pdbx_strand_id
1 'polypeptide(L)'
;MKKKLFAAALVMFSMTTAFPAYAAGWQKDPSGWRWQRDDETFVTNGWEWLDGNQDQIAECYYFDQYGYMMRNTQTPDGHQVNPDGSWVVDGVVQSRNVGANGNEAGNAGTLTDHSYSNEWLGYRLELLAPAKFAYKDKNEDLLTVRVSPLGEALTAATVDMGFMKKQDGWNLENYVDYYVNLLRTAGYGDVKTEAGAVLGDGNTYTAISGKTAEGTGREYYIRISGDYLILFTADYTDGYKEAAASVMAAVKPY
;
A
#
# COMPACT_ATOMS: atom_id res chain seq x y z
N MET A 1 -36.45 -55.53 -36.09
CA MET A 1 -37.46 -54.70 -35.39
C MET A 1 -36.94 -54.35 -33.99
N LYS A 2 -36.93 -53.06 -33.65
CA LYS A 2 -36.95 -52.31 -32.35
C LYS A 2 -36.59 -52.99 -30.98
N LYS A 3 -35.54 -52.41 -30.31
CA LYS A 3 -35.32 -51.97 -28.89
C LYS A 3 -35.69 -52.92 -27.71
N LYS A 4 -34.88 -53.04 -26.63
CA LYS A 4 -34.78 -52.13 -25.45
C LYS A 4 -33.56 -52.44 -24.54
N LEU A 5 -33.10 -51.40 -23.84
CA LEU A 5 -31.99 -51.32 -22.85
C LEU A 5 -32.35 -51.94 -21.48
N PHE A 6 -31.34 -52.38 -20.70
CA PHE A 6 -31.34 -52.36 -19.23
C PHE A 6 -29.93 -52.10 -18.68
N ALA A 7 -29.83 -51.15 -17.75
CA ALA A 7 -28.64 -50.77 -16.99
C ALA A 7 -28.61 -51.49 -15.63
N ALA A 8 -27.41 -51.67 -15.06
CA ALA A 8 -27.24 -52.02 -13.64
C ALA A 8 -26.00 -51.31 -13.06
N ALA A 9 -26.20 -50.69 -11.90
CA ALA A 9 -25.29 -49.79 -11.20
C ALA A 9 -24.45 -50.52 -10.13
N LEU A 10 -23.23 -50.01 -9.87
CA LEU A 10 -22.54 -50.21 -8.59
C LEU A 10 -22.27 -48.82 -7.98
N VAL A 11 -22.98 -48.49 -6.91
CA VAL A 11 -22.75 -47.27 -6.11
C VAL A 11 -21.86 -47.65 -4.94
N MET A 12 -20.62 -47.15 -4.93
CA MET A 12 -19.75 -47.18 -3.74
C MET A 12 -20.10 -45.97 -2.86
N PHE A 13 -20.72 -46.24 -1.71
CA PHE A 13 -21.01 -45.22 -0.69
C PHE A 13 -19.76 -44.99 0.16
N SER A 14 -18.96 -44.02 -0.24
CA SER A 14 -17.83 -43.50 0.53
C SER A 14 -18.35 -42.43 1.49
N MET A 15 -18.62 -42.80 2.74
CA MET A 15 -18.85 -41.84 3.82
C MET A 15 -17.51 -41.26 4.25
N THR A 16 -17.12 -40.14 3.65
CA THR A 16 -16.08 -39.27 4.21
C THR A 16 -16.70 -38.51 5.38
N THR A 17 -16.27 -38.81 6.60
CA THR A 17 -16.55 -37.98 7.78
C THR A 17 -15.90 -36.62 7.59
N ALA A 18 -16.70 -35.57 7.39
CA ALA A 18 -16.22 -34.20 7.43
C ALA A 18 -15.90 -33.86 8.90
N PHE A 19 -14.62 -33.68 9.22
CA PHE A 19 -14.27 -32.98 10.46
C PHE A 19 -14.65 -31.50 10.29
N PRO A 20 -15.31 -30.87 11.28
CA PRO A 20 -15.49 -29.44 11.24
C PRO A 20 -14.10 -28.80 11.31
N ALA A 21 -13.68 -28.12 10.25
CA ALA A 21 -12.58 -27.18 10.34
C ALA A 21 -13.08 -25.99 11.16
N TYR A 22 -12.50 -25.76 12.33
CA TYR A 22 -12.76 -24.53 13.07
C TYR A 22 -12.10 -23.38 12.30
N ALA A 23 -12.91 -22.43 11.85
CA ALA A 23 -12.39 -21.19 11.32
C ALA A 23 -11.83 -20.34 12.48
N ALA A 24 -10.68 -19.70 12.26
CA ALA A 24 -10.13 -18.71 13.17
C ALA A 24 -11.21 -17.69 13.58
N GLY A 25 -11.21 -17.27 14.84
CA GLY A 25 -12.28 -16.42 15.35
C GLY A 25 -12.14 -15.95 16.79
N TRP A 26 -12.97 -14.96 17.12
CA TRP A 26 -13.09 -14.39 18.44
C TRP A 26 -13.70 -15.37 19.44
N GLN A 27 -13.02 -15.54 20.57
CA GLN A 27 -13.47 -16.28 21.74
C GLN A 27 -13.66 -15.32 22.92
N LYS A 28 -14.77 -15.47 23.65
CA LYS A 28 -15.07 -14.62 24.82
C LYS A 28 -15.23 -15.46 26.07
N ASP A 29 -14.56 -15.06 27.14
CA ASP A 29 -14.74 -15.60 28.47
C ASP A 29 -14.90 -14.46 29.51
N PRO A 30 -15.08 -14.75 30.81
CA PRO A 30 -15.26 -13.71 31.83
C PRO A 30 -14.07 -12.76 31.99
N SER A 31 -12.87 -13.14 31.58
CA SER A 31 -11.66 -12.32 31.67
C SER A 31 -11.49 -11.40 30.46
N GLY A 32 -11.98 -11.80 29.29
CA GLY A 32 -11.96 -10.93 28.11
C GLY A 32 -12.16 -11.65 26.78
N TRP A 33 -11.71 -10.97 25.72
CA TRP A 33 -11.70 -11.49 24.35
C TRP A 33 -10.33 -12.06 24.00
N ARG A 34 -10.32 -13.18 23.30
CA ARG A 34 -9.13 -13.85 22.76
C ARG A 34 -9.37 -14.19 21.30
N TRP A 35 -8.31 -14.27 20.49
CA TRP A 35 -8.42 -14.74 19.11
C TRP A 35 -7.83 -16.13 18.98
N GLN A 36 -8.64 -17.09 18.53
CA GLN A 36 -8.20 -18.45 18.22
C GLN A 36 -7.87 -18.55 16.74
N ARG A 37 -6.69 -19.07 16.39
CA ARG A 37 -6.25 -19.34 15.01
C ARG A 37 -6.78 -20.68 14.53
N ASP A 38 -6.64 -20.95 13.23
CA ASP A 38 -7.08 -22.20 12.60
C ASP A 38 -6.36 -23.45 13.16
N ASP A 39 -5.17 -23.29 13.73
CA ASP A 39 -4.41 -24.35 14.40
C ASP A 39 -4.77 -24.52 15.89
N GLU A 40 -5.90 -23.94 16.30
CA GLU A 40 -6.45 -23.93 17.66
C GLU A 40 -5.61 -23.16 18.69
N THR A 41 -4.49 -22.54 18.29
CA THR A 41 -3.67 -21.69 19.18
C THR A 41 -4.27 -20.30 19.38
N PHE A 42 -3.86 -19.61 20.44
CA PHE A 42 -4.30 -18.24 20.72
C PHE A 42 -3.20 -17.22 20.41
N VAL A 43 -3.60 -16.05 19.92
CA VAL A 43 -2.72 -14.87 19.83
C VAL A 43 -2.33 -14.44 21.24
N THR A 44 -1.03 -14.17 21.45
CA THR A 44 -0.49 -13.72 22.74
C THR A 44 0.62 -12.71 22.51
N ASN A 45 0.77 -11.76 23.44
CA ASN A 45 1.90 -10.85 23.57
C ASN A 45 2.28 -10.08 22.29
N GLY A 46 1.33 -9.36 21.70
CA GLY A 46 1.63 -8.55 20.52
C GLY A 46 0.41 -8.07 19.76
N TRP A 47 0.70 -7.34 18.68
CA TRP A 47 -0.27 -6.83 17.73
C TRP A 47 -0.66 -7.89 16.70
N GLU A 48 -1.93 -7.93 16.36
CA GLU A 48 -2.44 -8.79 15.28
C GLU A 48 -3.53 -8.05 14.49
N TRP A 49 -3.50 -8.23 13.17
CA TRP A 49 -4.52 -7.71 12.28
C TRP A 49 -5.57 -8.79 12.03
N LEU A 50 -6.80 -8.54 12.46
CA LEU A 50 -7.86 -9.55 12.47
C LEU A 50 -9.10 -9.06 11.73
N ASP A 51 -9.47 -9.76 10.65
CA ASP A 51 -10.77 -9.62 9.98
C ASP A 51 -11.78 -10.53 10.70
N GLY A 52 -12.18 -10.08 11.89
CA GLY A 52 -13.04 -10.83 12.78
C GLY A 52 -14.49 -10.92 12.34
N ASN A 53 -14.92 -10.02 11.46
CA ASN A 53 -16.27 -9.90 10.91
C ASN A 53 -16.37 -10.41 9.46
N GLN A 54 -15.26 -10.83 8.86
CA GLN A 54 -15.17 -11.41 7.51
C GLN A 54 -15.65 -10.44 6.42
N ASP A 55 -15.45 -9.15 6.62
CA ASP A 55 -15.77 -8.11 5.63
C ASP A 55 -14.57 -7.77 4.72
N GLN A 56 -13.47 -8.52 4.87
CA GLN A 56 -12.17 -8.34 4.21
C GLN A 56 -11.36 -7.16 4.75
N ILE A 57 -11.82 -6.52 5.83
CA ILE A 57 -11.18 -5.43 6.55
C ILE A 57 -10.81 -5.92 7.95
N ALA A 58 -9.51 -6.02 8.21
CA ALA A 58 -8.94 -6.38 9.49
C ALA A 58 -8.63 -5.14 10.33
N GLU A 59 -9.03 -5.07 11.59
CA GLU A 59 -8.48 -4.05 12.50
C GLU A 59 -7.25 -4.58 13.26
N CYS A 60 -6.44 -3.66 13.78
CA CYS A 60 -5.27 -4.01 14.58
C CYS A 60 -5.65 -4.07 16.07
N TYR A 61 -5.34 -5.19 16.72
CA TYR A 61 -5.63 -5.43 18.13
C TYR A 61 -4.36 -5.86 18.88
N TYR A 62 -4.19 -5.40 20.11
CA TYR A 62 -3.08 -5.84 20.97
C TYR A 62 -3.55 -6.91 21.96
N PHE A 63 -2.81 -8.00 22.04
CA PHE A 63 -3.02 -9.08 23.00
C PHE A 63 -1.96 -9.08 24.07
N ASP A 64 -2.37 -9.16 25.33
CA ASP A 64 -1.47 -9.26 26.47
C ASP A 64 -0.73 -10.62 26.50
N GLN A 65 0.18 -10.77 27.47
CA GLN A 65 0.96 -12.00 27.64
C GLN A 65 0.13 -13.27 27.92
N TYR A 66 -1.13 -13.12 28.32
CA TYR A 66 -2.07 -14.22 28.56
C TYR A 66 -3.01 -14.48 27.36
N GLY A 67 -2.93 -13.62 26.33
CA GLY A 67 -3.71 -13.71 25.10
C GLY A 67 -5.08 -13.04 25.19
N TYR A 68 -5.26 -12.09 26.10
CA TYR A 68 -6.47 -11.26 26.14
C TYR A 68 -6.25 -9.94 25.41
N MET A 69 -7.23 -9.58 24.59
CA MET A 69 -7.27 -8.33 23.86
C MET A 69 -7.36 -7.14 24.84
N MET A 70 -6.44 -6.20 24.71
CA MET A 70 -6.50 -4.93 25.43
C MET A 70 -7.57 -4.02 24.80
N ARG A 71 -8.34 -3.31 25.65
CA ARG A 71 -9.35 -2.34 25.20
C ARG A 71 -9.49 -1.16 26.14
N ASN A 72 -9.86 0.00 25.61
CA ASN A 72 -10.05 1.25 26.35
C ASN A 72 -8.85 1.61 27.25
N THR A 73 -7.64 1.45 26.72
CA THR A 73 -6.40 1.59 27.49
C THR A 73 -5.24 1.96 26.58
N GLN A 74 -4.09 2.24 27.19
CA GLN A 74 -2.80 2.28 26.52
C GLN A 74 -2.14 0.91 26.53
N THR A 75 -1.54 0.49 25.43
CA THR A 75 -0.71 -0.71 25.31
C THR A 75 0.68 -0.48 25.94
N PRO A 76 1.45 -1.54 26.30
CA PRO A 76 2.76 -1.38 26.93
C PRO A 76 3.78 -0.59 26.09
N ASP A 77 3.61 -0.56 24.77
CA ASP A 77 4.44 0.19 23.82
C ASP A 77 3.93 1.62 23.54
N GLY A 78 2.88 2.07 24.25
CA GLY A 78 2.44 3.47 24.27
C GLY A 78 1.29 3.84 23.32
N HIS A 79 0.75 2.90 22.55
CA HIS A 79 -0.36 3.17 21.63
C HIS A 79 -1.73 3.09 22.32
N GLN A 80 -2.70 3.85 21.82
CA GLN A 80 -4.07 3.83 22.34
C GLN A 80 -4.93 2.80 21.62
N VAL A 81 -5.72 2.05 22.39
CA VAL A 81 -6.80 1.20 21.86
C VAL A 81 -8.16 1.71 22.34
N ASN A 82 -9.14 1.74 21.44
CA ASN A 82 -10.49 2.25 21.72
C ASN A 82 -11.31 1.25 22.58
N PRO A 83 -12.57 1.56 22.94
CA PRO A 83 -13.43 0.65 23.71
C PRO A 83 -13.71 -0.71 23.07
N ASP A 84 -13.61 -0.80 21.74
CA ASP A 84 -13.76 -2.04 20.97
C ASP A 84 -12.44 -2.84 20.88
N GLY A 85 -11.32 -2.26 21.33
CA GLY A 85 -10.00 -2.89 21.35
C GLY A 85 -9.14 -2.56 20.12
N SER A 86 -9.69 -1.85 19.14
CA SER A 86 -8.97 -1.48 17.93
C SER A 86 -7.95 -0.38 18.23
N TRP A 87 -6.76 -0.51 17.63
CA TRP A 87 -5.73 0.53 17.66
C TRP A 87 -6.27 1.84 17.07
N VAL A 88 -6.00 2.96 17.74
CA VAL A 88 -6.33 4.29 17.27
C VAL A 88 -5.13 5.22 17.23
N VAL A 89 -5.10 6.07 16.21
CA VAL A 89 -4.20 7.22 16.08
C VAL A 89 -5.08 8.45 15.90
N ASP A 90 -4.92 9.46 16.78
CA ASP A 90 -5.74 10.68 16.81
C ASP A 90 -7.27 10.43 16.78
N GLY A 91 -7.71 9.32 17.40
CA GLY A 91 -9.11 8.93 17.48
C GLY A 91 -9.64 8.14 16.28
N VAL A 92 -8.81 7.87 15.27
CA VAL A 92 -9.17 7.11 14.06
C VAL A 92 -8.70 5.66 14.17
N VAL A 93 -9.61 4.71 13.93
CA VAL A 93 -9.32 3.26 13.96
C VAL A 93 -8.38 2.87 12.82
N GLN A 94 -7.36 2.09 13.15
CA GLN A 94 -6.42 1.52 12.19
C GLN A 94 -6.96 0.19 11.67
N SER A 95 -7.22 0.13 10.37
CA SER A 95 -7.70 -1.07 9.68
C SER A 95 -6.72 -1.55 8.59
N ARG A 96 -7.01 -2.71 7.99
CA ARG A 96 -6.34 -3.56 6.99
C ARG A 96 -7.09 -4.34 5.89
N ASN A 97 -6.85 -4.24 4.58
CA ASN A 97 -7.50 -5.19 3.64
C ASN A 97 -6.77 -6.54 3.72
N VAL A 98 -7.48 -7.65 3.95
CA VAL A 98 -6.88 -8.99 4.09
C VAL A 98 -7.44 -10.05 3.13
N GLY A 99 -8.32 -9.65 2.21
CA GLY A 99 -9.02 -10.54 1.27
C GLY A 99 -8.21 -11.14 0.11
N ALA A 100 -6.88 -11.28 0.18
CA ALA A 100 -6.09 -11.91 -0.87
C ALA A 100 -4.99 -12.82 -0.31
N ASN A 101 -5.22 -14.13 -0.38
CA ASN A 101 -4.18 -15.12 -0.12
C ASN A 101 -3.13 -15.09 -1.24
N GLY A 102 -1.89 -14.77 -0.87
CA GLY A 102 -0.69 -15.29 -1.50
C GLY A 102 -0.06 -14.45 -2.62
N ASN A 103 1.11 -13.89 -2.31
CA ASN A 103 2.15 -13.54 -3.28
C ASN A 103 1.75 -12.63 -4.44
N GLU A 104 1.21 -11.45 -4.16
CA GLU A 104 1.36 -10.33 -5.09
C GLU A 104 1.68 -9.08 -4.29
N ALA A 105 2.73 -8.40 -4.72
CA ALA A 105 3.08 -7.11 -4.19
C ALA A 105 1.99 -6.13 -4.68
N GLY A 106 0.82 -6.04 -4.03
CA GLY A 106 -0.34 -5.35 -4.62
C GLY A 106 -1.41 -4.95 -3.62
N ASN A 107 -1.30 -3.72 -3.17
CA ASN A 107 -2.39 -2.91 -2.62
C ASN A 107 -3.47 -2.80 -3.72
N ALA A 108 -4.49 -3.66 -3.73
CA ALA A 108 -5.47 -3.72 -4.82
C ALA A 108 -6.56 -2.65 -4.60
N GLY A 109 -6.26 -1.41 -5.00
CA GLY A 109 -7.25 -0.37 -5.17
C GLY A 109 -8.13 -0.62 -6.40
N THR A 110 -9.32 -0.04 -6.41
CA THR A 110 -10.29 -0.21 -7.50
C THR A 110 -9.95 0.76 -8.62
N LEU A 111 -9.61 0.23 -9.80
CA LEU A 111 -9.38 1.01 -11.03
C LEU A 111 -10.70 1.13 -11.80
N THR A 112 -11.29 2.33 -11.83
CA THR A 112 -12.49 2.64 -12.62
C THR A 112 -12.28 3.96 -13.36
N ASP A 113 -12.50 3.97 -14.67
CA ASP A 113 -12.48 5.18 -15.53
C ASP A 113 -11.33 6.16 -15.22
N HIS A 114 -10.08 5.68 -15.36
CA HIS A 114 -8.84 6.43 -15.05
C HIS A 114 -8.63 6.82 -13.58
N SER A 115 -9.47 6.40 -12.64
CA SER A 115 -9.28 6.62 -11.21
C SER A 115 -8.89 5.31 -10.53
N TYR A 116 -7.74 5.31 -9.84
CA TYR A 116 -7.37 4.28 -8.88
C TYR A 116 -7.72 4.79 -7.49
N SER A 117 -8.67 4.14 -6.81
CA SER A 117 -9.04 4.50 -5.44
C SER A 117 -8.48 3.48 -4.47
N ASN A 118 -7.87 3.98 -3.39
CA ASN A 118 -7.44 3.13 -2.30
C ASN A 118 -8.03 3.65 -0.99
N GLU A 119 -9.10 3.00 -0.54
CA GLU A 119 -9.85 3.39 0.66
C GLU A 119 -9.00 3.35 1.94
N TRP A 120 -7.86 2.65 1.92
CA TRP A 120 -6.89 2.52 3.02
C TRP A 120 -6.13 3.79 3.36
N LEU A 121 -5.88 4.63 2.35
CA LEU A 121 -4.97 5.76 2.51
C LEU A 121 -5.71 7.06 2.82
N GLY A 122 -7.05 7.08 2.76
CA GLY A 122 -7.79 8.32 2.84
C GLY A 122 -7.65 9.19 1.57
N TYR A 123 -7.10 8.65 0.47
CA TYR A 123 -6.86 9.39 -0.79
C TYR A 123 -7.38 8.63 -2.04
N ARG A 124 -7.75 9.39 -3.08
CA ARG A 124 -8.06 8.96 -4.46
C ARG A 124 -6.89 9.30 -5.37
N LEU A 125 -6.55 8.39 -6.29
CA LEU A 125 -5.61 8.63 -7.37
C LEU A 125 -6.35 8.76 -8.71
N GLU A 126 -6.00 9.74 -9.52
CA GLU A 126 -6.54 9.92 -10.88
C GLU A 126 -5.40 9.94 -11.90
N LEU A 127 -5.41 8.96 -12.82
CA LEU A 127 -4.59 8.98 -14.03
C LEU A 127 -5.13 10.10 -14.93
N LEU A 128 -4.27 11.04 -15.29
CA LEU A 128 -4.68 12.12 -16.17
C LEU A 128 -4.77 11.64 -17.62
N ALA A 129 -5.92 11.78 -18.25
CA ALA A 129 -6.03 11.63 -19.69
C ALA A 129 -5.27 12.78 -20.41
N PRO A 130 -4.51 12.50 -21.48
CA PRO A 130 -4.29 11.20 -22.10
C PRO A 130 -3.05 10.54 -21.50
N ALA A 131 -3.19 9.71 -20.47
CA ALA A 131 -2.08 8.87 -20.01
C ALA A 131 -1.69 7.98 -21.19
N LYS A 132 -0.56 8.28 -21.82
CA LYS A 132 -0.05 7.53 -22.97
C LYS A 132 1.05 6.62 -22.46
N PHE A 133 0.83 5.31 -22.50
CA PHE A 133 1.94 4.36 -22.59
C PHE A 133 2.55 4.56 -23.98
N ALA A 134 3.57 5.42 -24.09
CA ALA A 134 4.20 5.74 -25.37
C ALA A 134 5.48 4.92 -25.52
N TYR A 135 5.33 3.60 -25.67
CA TYR A 135 6.43 2.72 -26.08
C TYR A 135 6.82 2.99 -27.54
N LYS A 136 7.39 4.17 -27.82
CA LYS A 136 8.09 4.44 -29.07
C LYS A 136 9.00 5.65 -28.99
N ASP A 137 10.29 5.31 -29.03
CA ASP A 137 11.40 6.11 -29.50
C ASP A 137 11.67 7.43 -28.76
N LYS A 138 12.62 7.34 -27.82
CA LYS A 138 13.45 8.42 -27.28
C LYS A 138 12.68 9.52 -26.55
N ASN A 139 12.71 9.38 -25.23
CA ASN A 139 12.43 10.36 -24.19
C ASN A 139 10.95 10.49 -23.81
N GLU A 140 10.70 10.19 -22.52
CA GLU A 140 9.51 10.53 -21.73
C GLU A 140 8.32 9.55 -21.82
N ASP A 141 8.52 8.32 -21.34
CA ASP A 141 7.42 7.52 -20.80
C ASP A 141 7.03 8.06 -19.42
N LEU A 142 6.29 9.18 -19.38
CA LEU A 142 5.80 9.80 -18.15
C LEU A 142 4.39 9.28 -17.82
N LEU A 143 4.28 8.48 -16.75
CA LEU A 143 2.99 8.18 -16.13
C LEU A 143 2.68 9.27 -15.11
N THR A 144 1.74 10.17 -15.42
CA THR A 144 1.26 11.21 -14.50
C THR A 144 0.03 10.75 -13.72
N VAL A 145 0.10 10.86 -12.41
CA VAL A 145 -0.99 10.53 -11.48
C VAL A 145 -1.23 11.70 -10.51
N ARG A 146 -2.50 12.09 -10.31
CA ARG A 146 -2.90 13.03 -9.26
C ARG A 146 -3.47 12.32 -8.05
N VAL A 147 -3.36 12.94 -6.89
CA VAL A 147 -3.78 12.38 -5.61
C VAL A 147 -4.53 13.42 -4.80
N SER A 148 -5.68 13.08 -4.22
CA SER A 148 -6.47 13.95 -3.32
C SER A 148 -7.12 13.16 -2.19
N PRO A 149 -7.40 13.76 -1.02
CA PRO A 149 -8.17 13.12 0.03
C PRO A 149 -9.55 12.66 -0.46
N LEU A 150 -10.04 11.58 0.14
CA LEU A 150 -11.38 11.04 -0.11
C LEU A 150 -12.43 12.06 0.38
N GLY A 151 -13.28 12.54 -0.54
CA GLY A 151 -14.35 13.49 -0.24
C GLY A 151 -13.99 14.97 -0.45
N GLU A 152 -12.73 15.27 -0.78
CA GLU A 152 -12.28 16.62 -1.14
C GLU A 152 -12.17 16.81 -2.66
N ALA A 153 -12.24 18.06 -3.11
CA ALA A 153 -11.90 18.41 -4.49
C ALA A 153 -10.39 18.16 -4.73
N LEU A 154 -10.01 17.80 -5.96
CA LEU A 154 -8.62 17.54 -6.32
C LEU A 154 -7.74 18.79 -6.16
N THR A 155 -7.16 18.98 -4.98
CA THR A 155 -6.09 19.93 -4.70
C THR A 155 -4.82 19.11 -4.46
N ALA A 156 -4.10 18.86 -5.55
CA ALA A 156 -3.39 17.60 -5.77
C ALA A 156 -1.96 17.54 -5.23
N ALA A 157 -1.54 16.36 -4.77
CA ALA A 157 -0.18 15.91 -5.03
C ALA A 157 -0.12 15.32 -6.46
N THR A 158 0.91 15.65 -7.22
CA THR A 158 1.11 15.10 -8.58
C THR A 158 2.39 14.30 -8.57
N VAL A 159 2.32 13.06 -9.05
CA VAL A 159 3.48 12.17 -9.20
C VAL A 159 3.65 11.83 -10.67
N ASP A 160 4.87 12.03 -11.20
CA ASP A 160 5.25 11.52 -12.51
C ASP A 160 6.33 10.45 -12.37
N MET A 161 6.21 9.37 -13.14
CA MET A 161 7.25 8.34 -13.25
C MET A 161 7.79 8.33 -14.67
N GLY A 162 9.12 8.39 -14.82
CA GLY A 162 9.81 8.37 -16.11
C GLY A 162 10.91 7.30 -16.20
N PHE A 163 10.96 6.60 -17.34
CA PHE A 163 12.08 5.74 -17.74
C PHE A 163 12.82 6.39 -18.90
N MET A 164 14.09 6.71 -18.69
CA MET A 164 14.91 7.43 -19.67
C MET A 164 16.19 6.66 -19.95
N LYS A 165 16.66 6.66 -21.20
CA LYS A 165 18.01 6.15 -21.46
C LYS A 165 19.02 7.06 -20.76
N LYS A 166 19.98 6.46 -20.06
CA LYS A 166 21.07 7.17 -19.42
C LYS A 166 21.87 7.93 -20.49
N GLN A 167 22.26 9.15 -20.16
CA GLN A 167 23.13 9.97 -20.98
C GLN A 167 24.53 9.37 -20.98
N ASP A 168 25.16 9.38 -22.16
CA ASP A 168 26.50 8.81 -22.34
C ASP A 168 27.50 9.49 -21.39
N GLY A 169 28.25 8.67 -20.65
CA GLY A 169 29.24 9.13 -19.68
C GLY A 169 28.67 9.63 -18.33
N TRP A 170 27.35 9.75 -18.17
CA TRP A 170 26.76 10.16 -16.90
C TRP A 170 26.67 8.99 -15.91
N ASN A 171 26.92 9.28 -14.64
CA ASN A 171 26.69 8.41 -13.49
C ASN A 171 25.57 8.98 -12.60
N LEU A 172 25.25 8.30 -11.50
CA LEU A 172 24.17 8.73 -10.59
C LEU A 172 24.44 10.12 -9.98
N GLU A 173 25.68 10.41 -9.60
CA GLU A 173 26.07 11.70 -9.02
C GLU A 173 25.81 12.86 -9.99
N ASN A 174 26.11 12.68 -11.28
CA ASN A 174 25.80 13.70 -12.30
C ASN A 174 24.31 14.04 -12.35
N TYR A 175 23.45 13.02 -12.24
CA TYR A 175 22.00 13.24 -12.18
C TYR A 175 21.56 13.88 -10.87
N VAL A 176 22.12 13.45 -9.73
CA VAL A 176 21.83 14.07 -8.43
C VAL A 176 22.15 15.56 -8.48
N ASP A 177 23.33 15.93 -8.95
CA ASP A 177 23.75 17.33 -9.06
C ASP A 177 22.85 18.14 -10.00
N TYR A 178 22.47 17.54 -11.14
CA TYR A 178 21.55 18.17 -12.09
C TYR A 178 20.21 18.51 -11.43
N TYR A 179 19.57 17.53 -10.77
CA TYR A 179 18.25 17.72 -10.16
C TYR A 179 18.28 18.60 -8.90
N VAL A 180 19.38 18.56 -8.12
CA VAL A 180 19.62 19.52 -7.03
C VAL A 180 19.67 20.95 -7.57
N ASN A 181 20.44 21.19 -8.64
CA ASN A 181 20.54 22.51 -9.25
C ASN A 181 19.25 22.96 -9.91
N LEU A 182 18.47 22.02 -10.45
CA LEU A 182 17.14 22.29 -11.00
C LEU A 182 16.18 22.84 -9.92
N LEU A 183 16.13 22.22 -8.73
CA LEU A 183 15.32 22.73 -7.61
C LEU A 183 15.78 24.12 -7.17
N ARG A 184 17.08 24.31 -6.98
CA ARG A 184 17.64 25.61 -6.57
C ARG A 184 17.31 26.72 -7.58
N THR A 185 17.45 26.43 -8.87
CA THR A 185 17.15 27.39 -9.95
C THR A 185 15.66 27.70 -10.03
N ALA A 186 14.80 26.73 -9.70
CA ALA A 186 13.36 26.89 -9.63
C ALA A 186 12.88 27.60 -8.34
N GLY A 187 13.78 28.03 -7.46
CA GLY A 187 13.45 28.80 -6.26
C GLY A 187 13.06 27.96 -5.03
N TYR A 188 13.29 26.65 -5.06
CA TYR A 188 13.11 25.80 -3.88
C TYR A 188 14.28 26.00 -2.91
N GLY A 189 13.95 26.26 -1.64
CA GLY A 189 14.90 26.39 -0.53
C GLY A 189 15.23 25.05 0.13
N ASP A 190 16.25 25.06 0.98
CA ASP A 190 16.68 23.93 1.82
C ASP A 190 16.77 22.60 1.08
N VAL A 191 17.36 22.60 -0.12
CA VAL A 191 17.46 21.39 -0.95
C VAL A 191 18.33 20.34 -0.26
N LYS A 192 17.74 19.17 0.01
CA LYS A 192 18.37 18.04 0.69
C LYS A 192 18.47 16.84 -0.24
N THR A 193 19.51 16.05 -0.02
CA THR A 193 19.70 14.77 -0.70
C THR A 193 19.79 13.66 0.34
N GLU A 194 19.06 12.57 0.13
CA GLU A 194 19.03 11.39 0.98
C GLU A 194 19.27 10.14 0.13
N ALA A 195 20.35 9.42 0.42
CA ALA A 195 20.61 8.12 -0.20
C ALA A 195 19.93 7.02 0.60
N GLY A 196 19.38 6.01 -0.08
CA GLY A 196 18.82 4.84 0.60
C GLY A 196 17.29 4.81 0.69
N ALA A 197 16.58 5.75 0.07
CA ALA A 197 15.13 5.77 0.09
C ALA A 197 14.56 4.53 -0.61
N VAL A 198 13.80 3.71 0.10
CA VAL A 198 13.15 2.51 -0.44
C VAL A 198 11.71 2.85 -0.81
N LEU A 199 11.35 2.65 -2.08
CA LEU A 199 9.97 2.80 -2.55
C LEU A 199 9.24 1.44 -2.54
N GLY A 200 7.93 1.45 -2.77
CA GLY A 200 7.08 0.25 -2.69
C GLY A 200 7.37 -0.83 -3.75
N ASP A 201 8.25 -0.54 -4.72
CA ASP A 201 8.83 -1.50 -5.65
C ASP A 201 10.01 -2.30 -5.04
N GLY A 202 10.41 -1.99 -3.82
CA GLY A 202 11.52 -2.61 -3.10
C GLY A 202 12.91 -2.16 -3.57
N ASN A 203 12.99 -1.22 -4.52
CA ASN A 203 14.26 -0.69 -4.99
C ASN A 203 14.69 0.52 -4.16
N THR A 204 16.01 0.75 -4.15
CA THR A 204 16.62 1.89 -3.48
C THR A 204 16.86 3.04 -4.45
N TYR A 205 16.54 4.25 -4.00
CA TYR A 205 16.66 5.51 -4.72
C TYR A 205 17.52 6.51 -3.95
N THR A 206 18.04 7.49 -4.66
CA THR A 206 18.50 8.76 -4.05
C THR A 206 17.35 9.76 -4.14
N ALA A 207 16.86 10.19 -3.00
CA ALA A 207 15.82 11.21 -2.88
C ALA A 207 16.45 12.60 -2.86
N ILE A 208 15.85 13.54 -3.57
CA ILE A 208 16.22 14.96 -3.59
C ILE A 208 14.94 15.73 -3.29
N SER A 209 14.94 16.51 -2.23
CA SER A 209 13.76 17.27 -1.78
C SER A 209 14.07 18.75 -1.69
N GLY A 210 13.11 19.59 -2.03
CA GLY A 210 13.17 21.03 -1.84
C GLY A 210 11.80 21.59 -1.54
N LYS A 211 11.75 22.73 -0.86
CA LYS A 211 10.48 23.34 -0.44
C LYS A 211 10.50 24.85 -0.63
N THR A 212 9.41 25.43 -1.12
CA THR A 212 9.25 26.89 -1.18
C THR A 212 8.83 27.44 0.18
N ALA A 213 8.98 28.75 0.39
CA ALA A 213 8.52 29.42 1.60
C ALA A 213 6.99 29.30 1.81
N GLU A 214 6.25 29.07 0.73
CA GLU A 214 4.78 28.97 0.71
C GLU A 214 4.26 27.56 1.06
N GLY A 215 5.15 26.60 1.33
CA GLY A 215 4.76 25.24 1.72
C GLY A 215 4.60 24.26 0.56
N THR A 216 4.99 24.65 -0.65
CA THR A 216 5.03 23.75 -1.82
C THR A 216 6.35 22.97 -1.83
N GLY A 217 6.25 21.64 -1.81
CA GLY A 217 7.38 20.72 -1.88
C GLY A 217 7.50 20.10 -3.27
N ARG A 218 8.75 19.85 -3.68
CA ARG A 218 9.08 19.01 -4.83
C ARG A 218 10.12 17.97 -4.43
N GLU A 219 9.89 16.72 -4.83
CA GLU A 219 10.78 15.60 -4.62
C GLU A 219 11.14 14.89 -5.93
N TYR A 220 12.39 14.43 -6.02
CA TYR A 220 12.88 13.56 -7.07
C TYR A 220 13.44 12.29 -6.43
N TYR A 221 13.08 11.12 -6.95
CA TYR A 221 13.67 9.84 -6.59
C TYR A 221 14.33 9.25 -7.81
N ILE A 222 15.66 9.15 -7.76
CA ILE A 222 16.46 8.72 -8.91
C ILE A 222 17.25 7.46 -8.62
N ARG A 223 17.28 6.56 -9.60
CA ARG A 223 18.20 5.42 -9.62
C ARG A 223 18.61 5.09 -11.06
N ILE A 224 19.74 4.40 -11.19
CA ILE A 224 20.19 3.84 -12.48
C ILE A 224 19.94 2.33 -12.45
N SER A 225 19.37 1.82 -13.54
CA SER A 225 19.20 0.40 -13.80
C SER A 225 19.73 0.08 -15.20
N GLY A 226 20.93 -0.52 -15.26
CA GLY A 226 21.63 -0.75 -16.53
C GLY A 226 21.87 0.55 -17.30
N ASP A 227 21.36 0.60 -18.54
CA ASP A 227 21.45 1.78 -19.43
C ASP A 227 20.33 2.80 -19.23
N TYR A 228 19.52 2.67 -18.17
CA TYR A 228 18.36 3.52 -17.93
C TYR A 228 18.47 4.29 -16.60
N LEU A 229 18.02 5.55 -16.64
CA LEU A 229 17.65 6.36 -15.49
C LEU A 229 16.16 6.14 -15.22
N ILE A 230 15.84 5.82 -13.97
CA ILE A 230 14.46 5.74 -13.47
C ILE A 230 14.28 6.94 -12.55
N LEU A 231 13.24 7.74 -12.81
CA LEU A 231 12.92 8.97 -12.11
C LEU A 231 11.47 8.94 -11.65
N PHE A 232 11.24 9.14 -10.37
CA PHE A 232 9.94 9.61 -9.86
C PHE A 232 10.06 11.07 -9.50
N THR A 233 9.05 11.86 -9.84
CA THR A 233 8.89 13.25 -9.42
C THR A 233 7.61 13.34 -8.60
N ALA A 234 7.62 14.17 -7.56
CA ALA A 234 6.42 14.47 -6.79
C ALA A 234 6.35 15.97 -6.50
N ASP A 235 5.22 16.58 -6.82
CA ASP A 235 4.85 17.92 -6.37
C ASP A 235 3.75 17.80 -5.32
N TYR A 236 3.92 18.47 -4.18
CA TYR A 236 2.96 18.41 -3.07
C TYR A 236 2.90 19.72 -2.29
N THR A 237 1.87 19.87 -1.46
CA THR A 237 1.86 20.87 -0.37
C THR A 237 1.94 20.13 0.97
N ASP A 238 2.34 20.80 2.05
CA ASP A 238 2.66 20.15 3.34
C ASP A 238 1.60 19.16 3.85
N GLY A 239 0.31 19.44 3.65
CA GLY A 239 -0.78 18.53 4.07
C GLY A 239 -0.93 17.27 3.22
N TYR A 240 -0.22 17.15 2.10
CA TYR A 240 -0.37 16.11 1.08
C TYR A 240 0.91 15.30 0.84
N LYS A 241 1.95 15.52 1.65
CA LYS A 241 3.24 14.84 1.50
C LYS A 241 3.12 13.32 1.66
N GLU A 242 2.40 12.87 2.69
CA GLU A 242 2.18 11.44 2.94
C GLU A 242 1.40 10.77 1.81
N ALA A 243 0.46 11.50 1.20
CA ALA A 243 -0.26 11.05 0.02
C ALA A 243 0.70 10.82 -1.16
N ALA A 244 1.57 11.79 -1.44
CA ALA A 244 2.57 11.69 -2.50
C ALA A 244 3.50 10.48 -2.29
N ALA A 245 4.01 10.30 -1.06
CA ALA A 245 4.84 9.15 -0.69
C ALA A 245 4.13 7.81 -0.90
N SER A 246 2.86 7.74 -0.50
CA SER A 246 2.04 6.53 -0.66
C SER A 246 1.80 6.18 -2.12
N VAL A 247 1.64 7.19 -2.98
CA VAL A 247 1.46 6.99 -4.43
C VAL A 247 2.74 6.51 -5.10
N MET A 248 3.88 7.08 -4.74
CA MET A 248 5.18 6.57 -5.20
C MET A 248 5.41 5.11 -4.79
N ALA A 249 4.87 4.67 -3.64
CA ALA A 249 4.92 3.26 -3.24
C ALA A 249 3.95 2.36 -4.03
N ALA A 250 2.83 2.88 -4.51
CA ALA A 250 1.85 2.14 -5.29
C ALA A 250 2.28 1.96 -6.75
N VAL A 251 2.97 2.94 -7.33
CA VAL A 251 3.43 2.88 -8.72
C VAL A 251 4.65 1.97 -8.81
N LYS A 252 4.44 0.73 -9.30
CA LYS A 252 5.52 -0.22 -9.57
C LYS A 252 5.89 -0.19 -11.05
N PRO A 253 7.19 -0.22 -11.39
CA PRO A 253 7.61 -0.64 -12.72
C PRO A 253 7.09 -2.06 -12.96
N TYR A 254 6.47 -2.31 -14.10
CA TYR A 254 6.27 -3.67 -14.61
C TYR A 254 7.59 -4.25 -15.11
#